data_AF-X1MPE5-F1
#
_entry.id   AF-X1MPE5-F1
#
_cell.length_a   1.000
_cell.length_b   1.000
_cell.length_c   1.000
_cell.angle_alpha   90.00
_cell.angle_beta   90.00
_cell.angle_gamma   90.00
#
_symmetry.space_group_name_H-M   'P 1'
#
loop_
_entity.id
_entity.type
_entity.pdbx_description
1 polymer ?
#
loop_
_entity_poly.entity_id
_entity_poly.type
_entity_poly.pdbx_seq_one_letter_code
_entity_poly.pdbx_strand_id
1 'polypeptide(L)'
;KSSQEVLEDLKKIVMEMNEARKEEDEKGIPKEAFTIYWIMKQNGIENPEDKAIEVSKVMDVYKHWKTSKQHEAEMRKALYRTLINHKDKMIDVVKQIMRVLKEE
;
A
#
# COMPACT_ATOMS: atom_id res chain seq x y z
N LYS A 1 1.72 12.25 21.22
CA LYS A 1 1.45 12.07 19.78
C LYS A 1 0.29 11.12 19.61
N SER A 2 -0.75 11.49 18.86
CA SER A 2 -1.91 10.61 18.61
C SER A 2 -1.59 9.61 17.48
N SER A 3 -2.28 8.48 17.41
CA SER A 3 -2.15 7.53 16.28
C SER A 3 -2.51 8.15 14.93
N GLN A 4 -3.20 9.29 14.93
CA GLN A 4 -3.51 10.08 13.73
C GLN A 4 -2.30 10.91 13.28
N GLU A 5 -1.58 11.55 14.19
CA GLU A 5 -0.34 12.29 13.86
C GLU A 5 0.72 11.38 13.27
N VAL A 6 0.92 10.18 13.84
CA VAL A 6 1.91 9.21 13.32
C VAL A 6 1.57 8.77 11.89
N LEU A 7 0.28 8.68 11.58
CA LEU A 7 -0.20 8.29 10.26
C LEU A 7 -0.07 9.43 9.24
N GLU A 8 -0.24 10.68 9.66
CA GLU A 8 -0.02 11.86 8.82
C GLU A 8 1.48 12.06 8.53
N ASP A 9 2.33 11.92 9.54
CA ASP A 9 3.79 11.95 9.40
C ASP A 9 4.26 10.88 8.40
N LEU A 10 3.74 9.65 8.53
CA LEU A 10 4.08 8.58 7.60
C LEU A 10 3.59 8.85 6.18
N LYS A 11 2.39 9.41 6.02
CA LYS A 11 1.85 9.80 4.72
C LYS A 11 2.76 10.81 4.03
N LYS A 12 3.21 11.82 4.78
CA LYS A 12 4.11 12.87 4.26
C LYS A 12 5.41 12.28 3.75
N ILE A 13 6.03 11.38 4.51
CA ILE A 13 7.25 10.66 4.11
C ILE A 13 7.02 9.87 2.81
N VAL A 14 5.90 9.13 2.70
CA VAL A 14 5.60 8.35 1.50
C VAL A 14 5.39 9.25 0.27
N MET A 15 4.71 10.38 0.42
CA MET A 15 4.51 11.34 -0.67
C MET A 15 5.83 11.94 -1.12
N GLU A 16 6.67 12.40 -0.19
CA GLU A 16 8.00 12.96 -0.49
C GLU A 16 8.90 11.92 -1.19
N MET A 17 8.88 10.67 -0.74
CA MET A 17 9.60 9.57 -1.39
C MET A 17 9.09 9.30 -2.81
N ASN A 18 7.77 9.32 -3.01
CA ASN A 18 7.18 9.10 -4.33
C ASN A 18 7.43 10.27 -5.28
N GLU A 19 7.43 11.51 -4.79
CA GLU A 19 7.78 12.71 -5.55
C GLU A 19 9.26 12.65 -5.98
N ALA A 20 10.17 12.33 -5.07
CA ALA A 20 11.58 12.13 -5.39
C ALA A 20 11.80 10.98 -6.39
N ARG A 21 11.01 9.91 -6.30
CA ARG A 21 11.11 8.74 -7.19
C ARG A 21 10.51 8.98 -8.57
N LYS A 22 9.54 9.89 -8.71
CA LYS A 22 8.99 10.31 -10.01
C LYS A 22 10.07 10.96 -10.90
N GLU A 23 11.14 11.47 -10.29
CA GLU A 23 12.31 12.02 -10.99
C GLU A 23 13.34 10.92 -11.36
N GLU A 24 13.34 9.78 -10.65
CA GLU A 24 14.27 8.64 -10.84
C GLU A 24 13.55 7.39 -11.39
N ASP A 25 13.04 7.46 -12.63
CA ASP A 25 12.30 6.41 -13.35
C ASP A 25 13.08 5.07 -13.59
N GLU A 26 14.05 4.73 -12.75
CA GLU A 26 15.07 3.69 -13.00
C GLU A 26 14.69 2.26 -12.57
N LYS A 27 13.56 2.04 -11.88
CA LYS A 27 13.26 0.70 -11.32
C LYS A 27 12.00 0.01 -11.85
N GLY A 28 11.21 0.64 -12.72
CA GLY A 28 10.05 -0.02 -13.37
C GLY A 28 8.96 -0.54 -12.41
N ILE A 29 9.00 -0.18 -11.12
CA ILE A 29 8.01 -0.56 -10.11
C ILE A 29 6.97 0.56 -10.03
N PRO A 30 5.66 0.28 -10.26
CA PRO A 30 4.59 1.26 -10.16
C PRO A 30 4.59 1.99 -8.81
N LYS A 31 4.22 3.28 -8.82
CA LYS A 31 4.19 4.13 -7.62
C LYS A 31 3.40 3.48 -6.47
N GLU A 32 2.25 2.90 -6.79
CA GLU A 32 1.37 2.24 -5.83
C GLU A 32 2.01 0.98 -5.22
N ALA A 33 2.75 0.21 -6.03
CA ALA A 33 3.50 -0.93 -5.56
C ALA A 33 4.57 -0.49 -4.55
N PHE A 34 5.26 0.63 -4.82
CA PHE A 34 6.24 1.17 -3.89
C PHE A 34 5.61 1.63 -2.56
N THR A 35 4.48 2.33 -2.61
CA THR A 35 3.72 2.71 -1.40
C THR A 35 3.36 1.49 -0.56
N ILE A 36 2.87 0.41 -1.18
CA ILE A 36 2.52 -0.84 -0.50
C ILE A 36 3.76 -1.49 0.13
N TYR A 37 4.86 -1.59 -0.64
CA TYR A 37 6.14 -2.12 -0.17
C TYR A 37 6.61 -1.40 1.09
N TRP A 38 6.59 -0.06 1.07
CA TRP A 38 7.08 0.74 2.18
C TRP A 38 6.25 0.54 3.43
N ILE A 39 4.91 0.56 3.31
CA ILE A 39 4.02 0.34 4.45
C ILE A 39 4.21 -1.07 5.02
N MET A 40 4.34 -2.10 4.17
CA MET A 40 4.61 -3.48 4.61
C MET A 40 5.96 -3.58 5.33
N LYS A 41 7.02 -2.95 4.79
CA LYS A 41 8.35 -2.91 5.40
C LYS A 41 8.34 -2.24 6.78
N GLN A 42 7.67 -1.10 6.92
CA GLN A 42 7.57 -0.38 8.21
C GLN A 42 6.83 -1.17 9.28
N ASN A 43 5.86 -1.99 8.87
CA ASN A 43 5.13 -2.88 9.77
C ASN A 43 5.86 -4.21 10.05
N GLY A 44 7.05 -4.43 9.48
CA GLY A 44 7.82 -5.66 9.65
C GLY A 44 7.14 -6.88 9.01
N ILE A 45 6.49 -6.68 7.85
CA ILE A 45 5.96 -7.76 7.03
C ILE A 45 7.11 -8.37 6.23
N GLU A 46 7.23 -9.69 6.26
CA GLU A 46 8.25 -10.42 5.49
C GLU A 46 7.98 -10.37 3.98
N ASN A 47 9.04 -10.39 3.17
CA ASN A 47 9.01 -10.30 1.70
C ASN A 47 8.08 -9.18 1.18
N PRO A 48 8.25 -7.93 1.65
CA PRO A 48 7.33 -6.83 1.33
C PRO A 48 7.34 -6.46 -0.15
N GLU A 49 8.43 -6.72 -0.87
CA GLU A 49 8.58 -6.42 -2.30
C GLU A 49 7.71 -7.34 -3.17
N ASP A 50 7.85 -8.66 -3.01
CA ASP A 50 7.05 -9.66 -3.75
C ASP A 50 5.55 -9.45 -3.51
N LYS A 51 5.18 -9.20 -2.25
CA LYS A 51 3.81 -8.94 -1.82
C LYS A 51 3.26 -7.65 -2.43
N ALA A 52 4.07 -6.60 -2.50
CA ALA A 52 3.66 -5.36 -3.12
C ALA A 52 3.45 -5.50 -4.63
N ILE A 53 4.32 -6.25 -5.31
CA ILE A 53 4.17 -6.57 -6.74
C ILE A 53 2.93 -7.43 -7.00
N GLU A 54 2.62 -8.39 -6.11
CA GLU A 54 1.39 -9.18 -6.20
C GLU A 54 0.15 -8.29 -6.10
N VAL A 55 0.11 -7.40 -5.11
CA VAL A 55 -1.02 -6.49 -4.91
C VAL A 55 -1.14 -5.48 -6.05
N SER A 56 -0.04 -4.97 -6.60
CA SER A 56 -0.09 -4.02 -7.72
C SER A 56 -0.70 -4.63 -8.97
N LYS A 57 -0.42 -5.90 -9.27
CA LYS A 57 -1.07 -6.63 -10.37
C LYS A 57 -2.60 -6.69 -10.18
N VAL A 58 -3.06 -6.82 -8.94
CA VAL A 58 -4.49 -6.79 -8.63
C VAL A 58 -5.08 -5.39 -8.87
N MET A 59 -4.33 -4.33 -8.58
CA MET A 59 -4.74 -2.95 -8.89
C MET A 59 -4.93 -2.71 -10.38
N ASP A 60 -4.07 -3.31 -11.22
CA ASP A 60 -4.17 -3.23 -12.68
C ASP A 60 -5.41 -3.95 -13.23
N VAL A 61 -5.83 -5.04 -12.58
CA VAL A 61 -7.08 -5.75 -12.89
C VAL A 61 -8.29 -4.92 -12.45
N TYR A 62 -8.23 -4.33 -11.26
CA TYR A 62 -9.32 -3.56 -10.67
C TYR A 62 -9.09 -2.05 -10.75
N LYS A 63 -8.83 -1.51 -11.94
CA LYS A 63 -8.46 -0.09 -12.17
C LYS A 63 -9.37 0.95 -11.49
N HIS A 64 -10.65 0.63 -11.31
CA HIS A 64 -11.64 1.50 -10.65
C HIS A 64 -11.78 1.29 -9.13
N TRP A 65 -10.83 0.65 -8.46
CA TRP A 65 -10.92 0.36 -7.02
C TRP A 65 -11.07 1.59 -6.12
N LYS A 66 -10.62 2.78 -6.58
CA LYS A 66 -10.82 4.05 -5.85
C LYS A 66 -12.29 4.53 -5.90
N THR A 67 -13.03 4.19 -6.95
CA THR A 67 -14.38 4.73 -7.21
C THR A 67 -15.50 3.68 -7.17
N SER A 68 -15.17 2.40 -7.32
CA SER A 68 -16.11 1.27 -7.29
C SER A 68 -15.99 0.49 -5.99
N LYS A 69 -17.09 0.41 -5.22
CA LYS A 69 -17.16 -0.39 -3.98
C LYS A 69 -16.83 -1.86 -4.21
N GLN A 70 -17.22 -2.41 -5.37
CA GLN A 70 -16.93 -3.80 -5.71
C GLN A 70 -15.43 -4.01 -5.93
N HIS A 71 -14.78 -3.12 -6.69
CA HIS A 71 -13.35 -3.20 -6.93
C HIS A 71 -12.54 -2.94 -5.65
N GLU A 72 -13.01 -2.02 -4.79
CA GLU A 72 -12.41 -1.81 -3.47
C GLU A 72 -12.46 -3.09 -2.61
N ALA A 73 -13.58 -3.81 -2.62
CA ALA A 73 -13.71 -5.07 -1.90
C ALA A 73 -12.72 -6.12 -2.40
N GLU A 74 -12.52 -6.22 -3.72
CA GLU A 74 -11.53 -7.14 -4.30
C GLU A 74 -10.09 -6.75 -3.93
N MET A 75 -9.77 -5.45 -3.92
CA MET A 75 -8.48 -4.96 -3.43
C MET A 75 -8.22 -5.34 -1.97
N ARG A 76 -9.22 -5.16 -1.09
CA ARG A 76 -9.11 -5.57 0.31
C ARG A 76 -8.90 -7.07 0.46
N LYS A 77 -9.63 -7.89 -0.31
CA LYS A 77 -9.44 -9.35 -0.30
C LYS A 77 -8.03 -9.74 -0.71
N ALA A 78 -7.47 -9.12 -1.74
CA ALA A 78 -6.09 -9.39 -2.16
C ALA A 78 -5.08 -9.02 -1.08
N LEU A 79 -5.22 -7.85 -0.46
CA LEU A 79 -4.38 -7.44 0.67
C LEU A 79 -4.48 -8.42 1.86
N TYR A 80 -5.69 -8.85 2.23
CA TYR A 80 -5.88 -9.83 3.30
C TYR A 80 -5.24 -11.19 2.98
N ARG A 81 -5.37 -11.68 1.75
CA ARG A 81 -4.72 -12.92 1.30
C ARG A 81 -3.20 -12.81 1.39
N THR A 82 -2.65 -11.69 0.93
CA THR A 82 -1.20 -11.41 0.93
C THR A 82 -0.62 -11.38 2.37
N LEU A 83 -1.43 -10.96 3.34
CA LEU A 83 -1.05 -10.79 4.74
C LEU A 83 -1.50 -11.95 5.64
N ILE A 84 -1.96 -13.08 5.11
CA ILE A 84 -2.55 -14.18 5.88
C ILE A 84 -1.65 -14.73 7.01
N ASN A 85 -0.32 -14.64 6.83
CA ASN A 85 0.68 -15.08 7.80
C ASN A 85 0.99 -14.04 8.89
N HIS A 86 0.46 -12.82 8.80
CA HIS A 86 0.70 -11.71 9.72
C HIS A 86 -0.61 -11.24 10.36
N LYS A 87 -1.38 -12.18 10.95
CA LYS A 87 -2.76 -11.95 11.40
C LYS A 87 -2.91 -10.83 12.43
N ASP A 88 -1.89 -10.67 13.28
CA ASP A 88 -1.80 -9.64 14.32
C ASP A 88 -1.75 -8.21 13.74
N LYS A 89 -1.10 -8.04 12.60
CA LYS A 89 -0.92 -6.72 11.94
C LYS A 89 -1.80 -6.53 10.71
N MET A 90 -2.39 -7.60 10.21
CA MET A 90 -3.13 -7.64 8.95
C MET A 90 -4.15 -6.51 8.83
N ILE A 91 -5.03 -6.35 9.83
CA ILE A 91 -6.12 -5.38 9.78
C ILE A 91 -5.58 -3.96 9.69
N ASP A 92 -4.59 -3.63 10.52
CA ASP A 92 -4.00 -2.29 10.59
C ASP A 92 -3.24 -1.95 9.31
N VAL A 93 -2.44 -2.90 8.80
CA VAL A 93 -1.70 -2.75 7.55
C VAL A 93 -2.63 -2.56 6.36
N VAL A 94 -3.70 -3.36 6.23
CA VAL A 94 -4.70 -3.17 5.17
C VAL A 94 -5.36 -1.81 5.28
N LYS A 95 -5.75 -1.39 6.48
CA LYS A 95 -6.39 -0.08 6.71
C LYS A 95 -5.45 1.06 6.32
N GLN A 96 -4.18 0.96 6.69
CA GLN A 96 -3.16 1.96 6.40
C GLN A 96 -2.89 2.07 4.89
N ILE A 97 -2.68 0.95 4.20
CA ILE A 97 -2.49 0.91 2.74
C ILE A 97 -3.68 1.54 2.03
N MET A 98 -4.90 1.12 2.37
CA MET A 98 -6.11 1.64 1.72
C MET A 98 -6.33 3.13 1.98
N ARG A 99 -5.92 3.65 3.14
CA ARG A 99 -6.01 5.07 3.45
C ARG A 99 -5.02 5.87 2.61
N VAL A 100 -3.74 5.49 2.62
CA VAL A 100 -2.69 6.21 1.89
C VAL A 100 -2.99 6.22 0.40
N LEU A 101 -3.29 5.07 -0.21
CA LEU A 101 -3.52 4.99 -1.65
C LEU A 101 -4.79 5.72 -2.13
N LYS A 102 -5.81 5.91 -1.27
CA LYS A 102 -7.02 6.68 -1.62
C LYS A 102 -6.83 8.18 -1.54
N GLU A 103 -5.90 8.63 -0.71
CA GLU A 103 -5.60 10.05 -0.51
C GLU A 103 -4.45 10.54 -1.41
N GLU A 104 -3.78 9.63 -2.15
CA GLU A 104 -2.91 9.91 -3.31
C GLU A 104 -3.68 10.13 -4.61
#